data_AF-A0A1H6YM05-F1
#
_entry.id   AF-A0A1H6YM05-F1
#
_cell.length_a   1.000
_cell.length_b   1.000
_cell.length_c   1.000
_cell.angle_alpha   90.00
_cell.angle_beta   90.00
_cell.angle_gamma   90.00
#
_symmetry.space_group_name_H-M   'P 1'
#
loop_
_entity.id
_entity.type
_entity.pdbx_description
1 polymer ?
#
loop_
_entity_poly.entity_id
_entity_poly.type
_entity_poly.pdbx_seq_one_letter_code
_entity_poly.pdbx_strand_id
1 'polypeptide(L)'
;MVIVHINPVVRRGVPKTASEIMNRINEVSFNSSLMREMRAISFVTSLIQEGKIDRPDMKQMLIHSIRSDEAMSALGVSSKLNADWPFLCFLRDEGRARAETWLHDNFDAIGQRSSIDIRAEFL
;
A
#
# COMPACT_ATOMS: atom_id res chain seq x y z
N MET A 1 1.05 -10.79 -6.52
CA MET A 1 0.35 -10.40 -5.28
C MET A 1 -0.11 -8.96 -5.43
N VAL A 2 -1.34 -8.65 -5.06
CA VAL A 2 -1.87 -7.27 -5.08
C VAL A 2 -2.13 -6.83 -3.65
N ILE A 3 -1.65 -5.65 -3.28
CA ILE A 3 -1.88 -4.99 -2.00
C ILE A 3 -2.83 -3.82 -2.25
N VAL A 4 -3.91 -3.76 -1.47
CA VAL A 4 -4.83 -2.63 -1.48
C VAL A 4 -4.69 -1.88 -0.17
N HIS A 5 -4.21 -0.64 -0.24
CA HIS A 5 -3.95 0.18 0.93
C HIS A 5 -5.24 0.88 1.37
N ILE A 6 -5.71 0.54 2.57
CA ILE A 6 -6.90 1.16 3.19
C ILE A 6 -6.55 2.34 4.10
N ASN A 7 -5.26 2.53 4.40
CA ASN A 7 -4.75 3.67 5.14
C ASN A 7 -3.58 4.28 4.35
N PRO A 8 -3.39 5.61 4.43
CA PRO A 8 -2.23 6.24 3.83
C PRO A 8 -0.97 5.73 4.52
N VAL A 9 0.05 5.34 3.73
CA VAL A 9 1.36 4.93 4.26
C VAL A 9 2.12 6.16 4.75
N VAL A 10 2.02 7.26 4.01
CA VAL A 10 2.66 8.54 4.31
C VAL A 10 1.61 9.59 4.61
N ARG A 11 1.69 10.19 5.81
CA ARG A 11 0.93 11.37 6.19
C ARG A 11 1.91 12.50 6.49
N ARG A 12 1.81 13.61 5.74
CA ARG A 12 2.67 14.78 5.94
C ARG A 12 2.20 15.58 7.16
N GLY A 13 3.15 16.15 7.90
CA GLY A 13 2.89 16.96 9.09
C GLY A 13 3.04 16.20 10.41
N VAL A 14 3.18 16.95 11.51
CA VAL A 14 3.31 16.41 12.87
C VAL A 14 1.95 16.47 13.55
N PRO A 15 1.40 15.35 14.07
CA PRO A 15 0.14 15.36 14.80
C PRO A 15 0.28 16.22 16.06
N LYS A 16 -0.69 17.10 16.33
CA LYS A 16 -0.64 18.07 17.44
C LYS A 16 -1.68 17.80 18.53
N THR A 17 -2.66 16.96 18.24
CA THR A 17 -3.72 16.57 19.20
C THR A 17 -3.61 15.10 19.59
N ALA A 18 -4.15 14.73 20.75
CA ALA A 18 -4.16 13.35 21.22
C ALA A 18 -4.84 12.38 20.23
N SER A 19 -5.93 12.83 19.59
CA SER A 19 -6.64 12.03 18.58
C SER A 19 -5.78 11.79 17.33
N GLU A 20 -5.09 12.82 16.85
CA GLU A 20 -4.16 12.69 15.72
C GLU A 20 -2.96 11.79 16.05
N ILE A 21 -2.42 11.88 17.28
CA ILE A 21 -1.32 11.03 17.73
C ILE A 21 -1.76 9.56 17.77
N MET A 22 -2.91 9.27 18.39
CA MET A 22 -3.46 7.91 18.43
C MET A 22 -3.73 7.38 17.02
N ASN A 23 -4.28 8.21 16.14
CA ASN A 23 -4.49 7.84 14.74
C ASN A 23 -3.16 7.52 14.04
N ARG A 24 -2.11 8.30 14.28
CA ARG A 24 -0.78 8.05 13.72
C ARG A 24 -0.14 6.77 14.25
N ILE A 25 -0.29 6.47 15.54
CA ILE A 25 0.17 5.21 16.13
C ILE A 25 -0.54 4.02 15.48
N ASN A 26 -1.84 4.11 15.26
CA ASN A 26 -2.61 3.07 14.58
C ASN A 26 -2.14 2.87 13.13
N GLU A 27 -1.91 3.95 12.38
CA GLU A 27 -1.36 3.89 11.02
C GLU A 27 0.03 3.20 10.99
N VAL A 28 0.94 3.61 11.88
CA VAL A 28 2.30 3.03 11.94
C VAL A 28 2.25 1.56 12.35
N SER A 29 1.47 1.23 13.37
CA SER A 29 1.31 -0.14 13.86
C SER A 29 0.75 -1.05 12.77
N PHE A 30 -0.29 -0.59 12.07
CA PHE A 30 -0.92 -1.35 10.98
C PHE A 30 0.04 -1.61 9.82
N ASN A 31 0.82 -0.60 9.41
CA ASN A 31 1.77 -0.76 8.31
C ASN A 31 3.04 -1.53 8.73
N SER A 32 3.39 -1.61 10.01
CA SER A 32 4.66 -2.20 10.48
C SER A 32 4.89 -3.65 10.04
N SER A 33 3.86 -4.50 10.10
CA SER A 33 3.98 -5.90 9.66
C SER A 33 4.23 -5.99 8.16
N LEU A 34 3.48 -5.20 7.38
CA LEU A 34 3.67 -5.11 5.93
C LEU A 34 5.08 -4.65 5.58
N MET A 35 5.58 -3.59 6.24
CA MET A 35 6.95 -3.10 6.03
C MET A 35 7.98 -4.20 6.27
N ARG A 36 7.82 -4.99 7.34
CA ARG A 36 8.73 -6.10 7.66
C ARG A 36 8.71 -7.18 6.58
N GLU A 37 7.53 -7.56 6.11
CA GLU A 37 7.37 -8.54 5.04
C GLU A 37 7.96 -8.04 3.71
N MET A 38 7.71 -6.77 3.35
CA MET A 38 8.26 -6.17 2.14
C MET A 38 9.79 -6.10 2.17
N ARG A 39 10.40 -5.84 3.33
CA ARG A 39 11.86 -5.89 3.49
C ARG A 39 12.43 -7.30 3.28
N ALA A 40 11.76 -8.33 3.80
CA ALA A 40 12.16 -9.71 3.57
C ALA A 40 12.06 -10.10 2.09
N ILE A 41 10.97 -9.71 1.42
CA ILE A 41 10.78 -9.94 -0.02
C ILE A 41 11.85 -9.20 -0.85
N SER A 42 12.15 -7.95 -0.50
CA SER A 42 13.20 -7.15 -1.16
C SER A 42 14.57 -7.82 -1.01
N PHE A 43 14.90 -8.32 0.19
CA PHE A 43 16.15 -9.04 0.44
C PHE A 43 16.27 -10.31 -0.41
N VAL A 44 15.25 -11.17 -0.42
CA VAL A 44 15.25 -12.39 -1.24
C VAL A 44 15.34 -12.06 -2.73
N THR A 45 14.59 -11.05 -3.19
CA THR A 45 14.64 -10.58 -4.59
C THR A 45 16.04 -10.13 -4.98
N SER A 46 16.75 -9.46 -4.06
CA SER A 46 18.13 -9.00 -4.28
C SER A 46 19.11 -10.18 -4.42
N LEU A 47 18.98 -11.21 -3.57
CA LEU A 47 19.81 -12.41 -3.65
C LEU A 47 19.60 -13.20 -4.95
N ILE A 48 18.36 -13.28 -5.43
CA ILE A 48 18.03 -13.89 -6.72
C ILE A 48 18.64 -13.07 -7.89
N GLN A 49 18.58 -11.75 -7.83
CA GLN A 49 19.15 -10.87 -8.85
C GLN A 49 20.70 -10.93 -8.88
N GLU A 50 21.33 -11.10 -7.72
CA GLU A 50 22.78 -11.26 -7.57
C GLU A 50 23.28 -12.68 -7.93
N GLY A 51 22.38 -13.62 -8.26
CA GLY A 51 22.73 -15.00 -8.59
C GLY A 51 23.22 -15.83 -7.40
N LYS A 52 22.96 -15.39 -6.17
CA LYS A 52 23.33 -16.12 -4.94
C LYS A 52 22.36 -17.24 -4.58
N ILE A 53 21.18 -17.25 -5.19
CA ILE A 53 20.14 -18.26 -5.04
C ILE A 53 19.65 -18.65 -6.44
N ASP A 54 19.57 -19.94 -6.71
CA ASP A 54 19.04 -20.45 -7.98
C ASP A 54 17.51 -20.25 -8.06
N ARG A 55 17.06 -19.69 -9.20
CA ARG A 55 15.65 -19.39 -9.48
C ARG A 55 14.64 -20.56 -9.38
N PRO A 56 14.99 -21.83 -9.61
CA PRO A 56 14.02 -22.94 -9.54
C PRO A 56 13.44 -23.14 -8.13
N ASP A 57 14.22 -22.83 -7.09
CA ASP A 57 13.86 -23.17 -5.71
C ASP A 57 13.12 -22.02 -5.00
N MET A 58 13.21 -20.78 -5.52
CA MET A 58 12.51 -19.62 -4.98
C MET A 58 11.88 -18.76 -6.09
N LYS A 59 10.54 -18.74 -6.11
CA LYS A 59 9.76 -17.91 -7.05
C LYS A 59 9.83 -16.44 -6.62
N GLN A 60 10.38 -15.58 -7.48
CA GLN A 60 10.35 -14.13 -7.27
C GLN A 60 8.91 -13.65 -7.13
N MET A 61 8.58 -13.01 -6.01
CA MET A 61 7.23 -12.45 -5.80
C MET A 61 7.07 -11.14 -6.58
N LEU A 62 6.06 -11.09 -7.45
CA LEU A 62 5.66 -9.86 -8.13
C LEU A 62 4.63 -9.12 -7.26
N ILE A 63 4.97 -7.89 -6.88
CA ILE A 63 4.18 -7.07 -5.97
C ILE A 63 3.52 -5.94 -6.74
N HIS A 64 2.22 -5.80 -6.54
CA HIS A 64 1.39 -4.76 -7.12
C HIS A 64 0.68 -4.00 -6.00
N SER A 65 0.64 -2.67 -6.06
CA SER A 65 0.02 -1.85 -5.01
C SER A 65 -0.99 -0.87 -5.59
N ILE A 66 -2.20 -0.88 -5.03
CA ILE A 66 -3.28 0.06 -5.30
C ILE A 66 -3.48 0.90 -4.04
N ARG A 67 -3.37 2.21 -4.17
CA ARG A 67 -3.45 3.17 -3.06
C ARG A 67 -4.15 4.44 -3.49
N SER A 68 -4.88 5.06 -2.58
CA SER A 68 -5.51 6.37 -2.79
C SER A 68 -5.07 7.34 -1.67
N ASP A 69 -3.76 7.59 -1.57
CA ASP A 69 -3.20 8.34 -0.44
C ASP A 69 -3.77 9.76 -0.32
N GLU A 70 -4.03 10.43 -1.44
CA GLU A 70 -4.59 11.78 -1.47
C GLU A 70 -6.04 11.81 -0.98
N ALA A 71 -6.91 10.97 -1.56
CA ALA A 71 -8.30 10.86 -1.13
C ALA A 71 -8.42 10.41 0.33
N MET A 72 -7.61 9.42 0.74
CA MET A 72 -7.60 8.92 2.13
C MET A 72 -7.01 9.93 3.12
N SER A 73 -6.06 10.77 2.70
CA SER A 73 -5.50 11.83 3.57
C SER A 73 -6.45 13.01 3.74
N ALA A 74 -7.28 13.30 2.73
CA ALA A 74 -8.31 14.34 2.79
C ALA A 74 -9.44 13.99 3.76
N LEU A 75 -9.65 12.70 4.05
CA LEU A 75 -10.60 12.23 5.04
C LEU A 75 -10.03 12.38 6.47
N GLY A 76 -10.79 13.06 7.34
CA GLY A 76 -10.44 13.28 8.74
C GLY A 76 -10.65 12.03 9.61
N VAL A 77 -10.07 12.03 10.81
CA VAL A 77 -10.19 10.89 11.77
C VAL A 77 -11.65 10.51 12.06
N SER A 78 -12.55 11.50 12.07
CA SER A 78 -13.98 11.30 12.31
C SER A 78 -14.68 10.49 11.23
N SER A 79 -14.18 10.49 9.98
CA SER A 79 -14.80 9.72 8.90
C SER A 79 -14.71 8.21 9.11
N LYS A 80 -13.78 7.73 9.96
CA LYS A 80 -13.62 6.31 10.29
C LYS A 80 -14.83 5.72 11.01
N LEU A 81 -15.64 6.56 11.65
CA LEU A 81 -16.87 6.17 12.34
C LEU A 81 -18.12 6.52 11.53
N ASN A 82 -17.97 7.11 10.35
CA ASN A 82 -19.08 7.47 9.50
C ASN A 82 -19.56 6.23 8.71
N ALA A 83 -20.78 5.80 9.00
CA ALA A 83 -21.44 4.67 8.33
C ALA A 83 -22.61 5.10 7.44
N ASP A 84 -22.72 6.39 7.12
CA ASP A 84 -23.80 6.92 6.28
C ASP A 84 -23.71 6.35 4.87
N TRP A 85 -24.85 5.87 4.35
CA TRP A 85 -24.91 5.22 3.04
C TRP A 85 -24.31 6.05 1.88
N PRO A 86 -24.56 7.38 1.77
CA PRO A 86 -23.94 8.19 0.73
C PRO A 86 -22.42 8.23 0.86
N PHE A 87 -21.88 8.24 2.09
CA PHE A 87 -20.44 8.24 2.32
C PHE A 87 -19.81 6.90 1.94
N LEU A 88 -20.48 5.77 2.24
CA LEU A 88 -20.03 4.45 1.80
C LEU A 88 -20.06 4.29 0.28
N CYS A 89 -21.08 4.85 -0.40
CA CYS A 89 -21.13 4.89 -1.86
C CYS A 89 -19.97 5.72 -2.43
N PHE A 90 -19.70 6.90 -1.85
CA PHE A 90 -18.55 7.72 -2.22
C PHE A 90 -17.23 6.95 -2.10
N LEU A 91 -16.96 6.28 -0.96
CA LEU A 91 -15.76 5.46 -0.78
C LEU A 91 -15.64 4.33 -1.81
N ARG A 92 -16.76 3.67 -2.13
CA ARG A 92 -16.82 2.62 -3.16
C ARG A 92 -16.44 3.19 -4.53
N ASP A 93 -17.02 4.33 -4.89
CA ASP A 93 -16.84 4.93 -6.22
C ASP A 93 -15.41 5.46 -6.38
N GLU A 94 -14.85 6.09 -5.35
CA GLU A 94 -13.42 6.46 -5.27
C GLU A 94 -12.49 5.25 -5.44
N GLY A 95 -12.79 4.14 -4.73
CA GLY A 95 -12.02 2.91 -4.85
C GLY A 95 -12.04 2.32 -6.27
N ARG A 96 -13.20 2.37 -6.95
CA ARG A 96 -13.36 1.90 -8.34
C ARG A 96 -12.58 2.78 -9.31
N ALA A 97 -12.74 4.09 -9.23
CA ALA A 97 -12.02 5.04 -10.07
C ALA A 97 -10.50 4.84 -9.94
N ARG A 98 -10.00 4.66 -8.71
CA ARG A 98 -8.58 4.44 -8.47
C ARG A 98 -8.08 3.10 -9.02
N ALA A 99 -8.87 2.04 -8.87
CA ALA A 99 -8.54 0.73 -9.43
C ALA A 99 -8.52 0.75 -10.97
N GLU A 100 -9.44 1.49 -11.60
CA GLU A 100 -9.50 1.65 -13.05
C GLU A 100 -8.28 2.37 -13.59
N THR A 101 -7.87 3.49 -12.97
CA THR A 101 -6.61 4.16 -13.31
C THR A 101 -5.41 3.23 -13.13
N TRP A 102 -5.36 2.49 -12.02
CA TRP A 102 -4.26 1.57 -11.77
C TRP A 102 -4.18 0.46 -12.84
N LEU A 103 -5.32 -0.11 -13.22
CA LEU A 103 -5.39 -1.13 -14.27
C LEU A 103 -4.93 -0.57 -15.61
N HIS A 104 -5.40 0.62 -16.00
CA HIS A 104 -4.96 1.27 -17.23
C HIS A 104 -3.43 1.39 -17.30
N ASP A 105 -2.79 1.75 -16.19
CA ASP A 105 -1.34 1.99 -16.16
C ASP A 105 -0.50 0.72 -15.96
N ASN A 106 -1.07 -0.35 -15.39
CA ASN A 106 -0.29 -1.49 -14.88
C ASN A 106 -0.78 -2.87 -15.31
N PHE A 107 -1.86 -2.99 -16.09
CA PHE A 107 -2.44 -4.29 -16.47
C PHE A 107 -1.39 -5.21 -17.11
N ASP A 108 -0.60 -4.69 -18.05
CA ASP A 108 0.44 -5.47 -18.74
C ASP A 108 1.60 -5.88 -17.83
N ALA A 109 1.79 -5.21 -16.69
CA ALA A 109 2.82 -5.60 -15.74
C ALA A 109 2.44 -6.88 -14.96
N ILE A 110 1.15 -7.22 -14.88
CA ILE A 110 0.66 -8.35 -14.08
C ILE A 110 1.26 -9.66 -14.59
N GLY A 111 1.93 -10.38 -13.68
CA GLY A 111 2.59 -11.65 -14.00
C GLY A 111 3.96 -11.50 -14.67
N GLN A 112 4.35 -10.30 -15.07
CA GLN A 112 5.63 -10.01 -15.73
C GLN A 112 6.63 -9.30 -14.81
N ARG A 113 6.18 -8.25 -14.12
CA ARG A 113 7.01 -7.43 -13.21
C ARG A 113 6.16 -6.81 -12.10
N SER A 114 6.79 -6.42 -11.00
CA SER A 114 6.11 -5.61 -9.97
C SER A 114 5.65 -4.27 -10.53
N SER A 115 4.49 -3.77 -10.11
CA SER A 115 4.03 -2.40 -10.49
C SER A 115 4.67 -1.30 -9.64
N ILE A 116 5.43 -1.69 -8.62
CA ILE A 116 6.11 -0.78 -7.70
C ILE A 116 7.56 -1.20 -7.50
N ASP A 117 8.41 -0.23 -7.18
CA ASP A 117 9.75 -0.48 -6.65
C ASP A 117 9.64 -0.65 -5.12
N ILE A 118 9.81 -1.90 -4.67
CA ILE A 118 9.72 -2.25 -3.25
C ILE A 118 10.80 -1.54 -2.42
N ARG A 119 11.98 -1.28 -3.00
CA ARG A 119 13.04 -0.56 -2.28
C ARG A 119 12.68 0.91 -2.11
N ALA A 120 12.28 1.58 -3.18
CA ALA A 120 11.89 2.98 -3.11
C ALA A 120 10.66 3.21 -2.21
N GLU A 121 9.77 2.23 -2.11
CA GLU A 121 8.53 2.31 -1.32
C GLU A 121 8.71 1.96 0.17
N PHE A 122 9.51 0.94 0.49
CA PHE A 122 9.49 0.29 1.82
C PHE A 122 10.84 0.28 2.56
N LEU A 123 11.91 0.80 1.96
CA LEU A 123 13.27 0.87 2.53
C LEU A 123 13.75 2.31 2.65
#